data_AF-A0A8J6S625-F1
#
_entry.id   AF-A0A8J6S625-F1
#
_cell.length_a   1.000
_cell.length_b   1.000
_cell.length_c   1.000
_cell.angle_alpha   90.00
_cell.angle_beta   90.00
_cell.angle_gamma   90.00
#
_symmetry.space_group_name_H-M   'P 1'
#
loop_
_entity.id
_entity.type
_entity.pdbx_description
1 polymer ?
#
loop_
_entity_poly.entity_id
_entity_poly.type
_entity_poly.pdbx_seq_one_letter_code
_entity_poly.pdbx_strand_id
1 'polypeptide(L)'
;MNTKSELLKEAWERLEKSIVYYDGRPIGTIAANDPESEALNYDQCFVRDFVSSALAFLIAGKPEIVRNFLLATLALQSHEPQMDSFKPGPGLMPASFKVETRQNGEYYLTADFGEDAIARVPPVDSCLWWILLLRAYVKATGDISFAHQPEFQEGIRLILELCLVHRFAMYPTMLVPDGAFMIDRRMGVYEHPLEIQVLFYAALRAAGELLVPNDSTNSCIHSLNQRLQTLTYHVREYYWLDLKRLNEIYRYKGDEFGKKVANRFNIYAQSIPGWLTEWLPQSGGYLAGNLGPGRMDFRFFALGNLMAIVTSLASEKESQSIMNLIEQRWDDLVGYMPMKICFPAIDGEEWRIITGCDPKNTPWSYHNGGNWPVLLCFLTAAALKTGRIELAQKAFDIAQNRLSQDRWPEYYDSKNARLIGKESKNYQTWTIAGFLVANDLLENPTHLALLSFDESLKS
;
A
#
# COMPACT_ATOMS: atom_id res chain seq x y z
N MET A 1 -27.87 18.32 1.66
CA MET A 1 -26.72 17.46 2.03
C MET A 1 -27.29 16.21 2.66
N ASN A 2 -26.88 15.02 2.22
CA ASN A 2 -27.26 13.76 2.85
C ASN A 2 -26.75 13.77 4.29
N THR A 3 -27.53 13.21 5.21
CA THR A 3 -27.06 12.97 6.59
C THR A 3 -25.94 11.92 6.58
N LYS A 4 -25.06 11.94 7.60
CA LYS A 4 -23.99 10.93 7.74
C LYS A 4 -24.54 9.49 7.65
N SER A 5 -25.71 9.24 8.23
CA SER A 5 -26.38 7.94 8.18
C SER A 5 -26.81 7.54 6.75
N GLU A 6 -27.36 8.46 5.97
CA GLU A 6 -27.74 8.21 4.57
C GLU A 6 -26.51 7.94 3.70
N LEU A 7 -25.41 8.68 3.92
CA LEU A 7 -24.14 8.46 3.21
C LEU A 7 -23.55 7.09 3.51
N LEU A 8 -23.55 6.66 4.77
CA LEU A 8 -23.06 5.34 5.16
C LEU A 8 -23.93 4.22 4.57
N LYS A 9 -25.26 4.41 4.54
CA LYS A 9 -26.19 3.48 3.91
C LYS A 9 -25.91 3.37 2.41
N GLU A 10 -25.77 4.49 1.72
CA GLU A 10 -25.42 4.52 0.28
C GLU A 10 -24.08 3.78 0.03
N ALA A 11 -23.06 4.09 0.81
CA ALA A 11 -21.75 3.46 0.69
C ALA A 11 -21.82 1.93 0.87
N TRP A 12 -22.56 1.44 1.86
CA TRP A 12 -22.77 0.00 2.06
C TRP A 12 -23.52 -0.64 0.89
N GLU A 13 -24.60 -0.03 0.41
CA GLU A 13 -25.35 -0.53 -0.76
C GLU A 13 -24.46 -0.61 -2.01
N ARG A 14 -23.54 0.35 -2.19
CA ARG A 14 -22.57 0.33 -3.30
C ARG A 14 -21.51 -0.75 -3.13
N LEU A 15 -20.96 -0.90 -1.93
CA LEU A 15 -19.99 -1.95 -1.62
C LEU A 15 -20.60 -3.35 -1.82
N GLU A 16 -21.82 -3.60 -1.35
CA GLU A 16 -22.49 -4.89 -1.55
C GLU A 16 -22.78 -5.18 -3.03
N LYS A 17 -23.11 -4.17 -3.84
CA LYS A 17 -23.28 -4.32 -5.29
C LYS A 17 -21.98 -4.62 -6.05
N SER A 18 -20.82 -4.42 -5.42
CA SER A 18 -19.52 -4.72 -6.03
C SER A 18 -19.05 -6.16 -5.81
N ILE A 19 -19.78 -6.96 -5.02
CA ILE A 19 -19.37 -8.31 -4.65
C ILE A 19 -19.34 -9.23 -5.89
N VAL A 20 -18.22 -9.96 -6.02
CA VAL A 20 -18.03 -11.02 -7.01
C VAL A 20 -18.39 -12.36 -6.39
N TYR A 21 -19.19 -13.16 -7.10
CA TYR A 21 -19.62 -14.49 -6.67
C TYR A 21 -19.02 -15.58 -7.55
N TYR A 22 -18.58 -16.67 -6.92
CA TYR A 22 -18.09 -17.89 -7.58
C TYR A 22 -18.78 -19.11 -6.95
N ASP A 23 -19.51 -19.87 -7.77
CA ASP A 23 -20.41 -20.94 -7.31
C ASP A 23 -21.34 -20.51 -6.16
N GLY A 24 -21.91 -19.30 -6.28
CA GLY A 24 -22.82 -18.73 -5.28
C GLY A 24 -22.15 -18.22 -4.00
N ARG A 25 -20.82 -18.35 -3.86
CA ARG A 25 -20.06 -17.85 -2.70
C ARG A 25 -19.44 -16.50 -3.00
N PRO A 26 -19.49 -15.51 -2.09
CA PRO A 26 -18.82 -14.23 -2.30
C PRO A 26 -17.30 -14.45 -2.17
N ILE A 27 -16.53 -14.04 -3.17
CA ILE A 27 -15.07 -14.29 -3.23
C ILE A 27 -14.22 -13.02 -3.37
N GLY A 28 -14.83 -11.84 -3.37
CA GLY A 28 -14.12 -10.59 -3.57
C GLY A 28 -15.05 -9.45 -3.97
N THR A 29 -14.47 -8.31 -4.32
CA THR A 29 -15.20 -7.18 -4.92
C THR A 29 -14.49 -6.71 -6.18
N ILE A 30 -15.25 -6.30 -7.21
CA ILE A 30 -14.69 -5.68 -8.42
C ILE A 30 -14.03 -4.34 -8.09
N ALA A 31 -13.10 -3.87 -8.92
CA ALA A 31 -12.40 -2.59 -8.69
C ALA A 31 -13.33 -1.38 -8.81
N ALA A 32 -14.19 -1.36 -9.83
CA ALA A 32 -15.18 -0.30 -10.04
C ALA A 32 -16.48 -0.83 -10.63
N ASN A 33 -17.60 -0.22 -10.22
CA ASN A 33 -18.92 -0.46 -10.82
C ASN A 33 -19.39 0.79 -11.56
N ASP A 34 -18.63 1.17 -12.60
CA ASP A 34 -18.90 2.36 -13.41
C ASP A 34 -19.76 2.01 -14.64
N PRO A 35 -21.05 2.39 -14.68
CA PRO A 35 -21.91 2.10 -15.83
C PRO A 35 -21.61 2.99 -17.05
N GLU A 36 -20.81 4.05 -16.89
CA GLU A 36 -20.57 5.07 -17.92
C GLU A 36 -19.23 4.86 -18.65
N SER A 37 -18.42 3.86 -18.25
CA SER A 37 -17.11 3.58 -18.83
C SER A 37 -16.93 2.12 -19.20
N GLU A 38 -16.09 1.86 -20.21
CA GLU A 38 -15.58 0.50 -20.47
C GLU A 38 -14.85 -0.04 -19.22
N ALA A 39 -15.11 -1.31 -18.91
CA ALA A 39 -14.58 -1.96 -17.73
C ALA A 39 -13.07 -2.18 -17.80
N LEU A 40 -12.49 -2.46 -18.97
CA LEU A 40 -11.10 -2.88 -19.13
C LEU A 40 -10.76 -4.04 -18.16
N ASN A 41 -9.94 -3.78 -17.14
CA ASN A 41 -9.63 -4.69 -16.04
C ASN A 41 -10.33 -4.31 -14.72
N TYR A 42 -11.09 -3.23 -14.66
CA TYR A 42 -11.77 -2.75 -13.44
C TYR A 42 -13.00 -3.61 -13.04
N ASP A 43 -13.40 -4.56 -13.88
CA ASP A 43 -14.36 -5.64 -13.56
C ASP A 43 -13.70 -6.81 -12.80
N GLN A 44 -12.38 -6.81 -12.65
CA GLN A 44 -11.65 -7.82 -11.90
C GLN A 44 -11.57 -7.47 -10.41
N CYS A 45 -11.34 -8.50 -9.59
CA CYS A 45 -11.02 -8.35 -8.18
C CYS A 45 -9.51 -8.23 -8.02
N PHE A 46 -9.02 -7.03 -7.69
CA PHE A 46 -7.61 -6.78 -7.37
C PHE A 46 -7.33 -7.07 -5.90
N VAL A 47 -6.16 -7.65 -5.62
CA VAL A 47 -5.75 -7.96 -4.24
C VAL A 47 -5.66 -6.69 -3.40
N ARG A 48 -5.00 -5.65 -3.92
CA ARG A 48 -4.82 -4.37 -3.20
C ARG A 48 -6.14 -3.64 -2.94
N ASP A 49 -7.04 -3.60 -3.93
CA ASP A 49 -8.35 -2.95 -3.81
C ASP A 49 -9.22 -3.65 -2.78
N PHE A 50 -9.20 -4.99 -2.79
CA PHE A 50 -9.99 -5.81 -1.88
C PHE A 50 -9.56 -5.68 -0.42
N VAL A 51 -8.33 -5.25 -0.09
CA VAL A 51 -7.91 -5.04 1.30
C VAL A 51 -8.87 -4.12 2.05
N SER A 52 -9.24 -2.99 1.44
CA SER A 52 -10.16 -2.03 2.05
C SER A 52 -11.58 -2.60 2.22
N SER A 53 -12.10 -3.29 1.19
CA SER A 53 -13.39 -4.00 1.24
C SER A 53 -13.39 -5.07 2.33
N ALA A 54 -12.34 -5.86 2.40
CA ALA A 54 -12.20 -6.95 3.34
C ALA A 54 -12.19 -6.43 4.78
N LEU A 55 -11.47 -5.35 5.06
CA LEU A 55 -11.51 -4.69 6.37
C LEU A 55 -12.92 -4.22 6.72
N ALA A 56 -13.63 -3.57 5.78
CA ALA A 56 -15.02 -3.17 5.98
C ALA A 56 -15.92 -4.38 6.34
N PHE A 57 -15.80 -5.49 5.60
CA PHE A 57 -16.58 -6.70 5.87
C PHE A 57 -16.20 -7.39 7.19
N LEU A 58 -14.91 -7.47 7.54
CA LEU A 58 -14.45 -8.02 8.82
C LEU A 58 -15.01 -7.23 10.00
N ILE A 59 -14.90 -5.90 9.94
CA ILE A 59 -15.45 -4.96 10.91
C ILE A 59 -16.97 -5.14 11.05
N ALA A 60 -17.68 -5.32 9.93
CA ALA A 60 -19.13 -5.54 9.91
C ALA A 60 -19.55 -6.96 10.33
N GLY A 61 -18.62 -7.82 10.77
CA GLY A 61 -18.92 -9.19 11.18
C GLY A 61 -19.30 -10.12 10.03
N LYS A 62 -18.87 -9.82 8.80
CA LYS A 62 -19.12 -10.61 7.57
C LYS A 62 -17.80 -11.24 7.03
N PRO A 63 -17.13 -12.13 7.79
CA PRO A 63 -15.79 -12.62 7.43
C PRO A 63 -15.77 -13.63 6.26
N GLU A 64 -16.93 -14.16 5.87
CA GLU A 64 -17.03 -15.24 4.86
C GLU A 64 -16.41 -14.86 3.51
N ILE A 65 -16.68 -13.64 3.03
CA ILE A 65 -16.11 -13.14 1.77
C ILE A 65 -14.58 -13.09 1.81
N VAL A 66 -14.01 -12.73 2.96
CA VAL A 66 -12.55 -12.65 3.15
C VAL A 66 -11.95 -14.03 3.23
N ARG A 67 -12.60 -14.96 3.94
CA ARG A 67 -12.21 -16.38 3.99
C ARG A 67 -12.14 -16.98 2.58
N ASN A 68 -13.18 -16.75 1.79
CA ASN A 68 -13.29 -17.30 0.43
C ASN A 68 -12.28 -16.65 -0.52
N PHE A 69 -12.06 -15.34 -0.41
CA PHE A 69 -11.01 -14.64 -1.16
C PHE A 69 -9.63 -15.23 -0.88
N LEU A 70 -9.28 -15.44 0.39
CA LEU A 70 -7.99 -16.00 0.80
C LEU A 70 -7.78 -17.41 0.25
N LEU A 71 -8.82 -18.26 0.28
CA LEU A 71 -8.79 -19.60 -0.33
C LEU A 71 -8.65 -19.56 -1.85
N ALA A 72 -9.43 -18.71 -2.52
CA ALA A 72 -9.40 -18.59 -3.97
C ALA A 72 -8.02 -18.11 -4.46
N THR A 73 -7.48 -17.07 -3.84
CA THR A 73 -6.17 -16.52 -4.19
C THR A 73 -5.01 -17.47 -3.85
N LEU A 74 -5.09 -18.23 -2.76
CA LEU A 74 -4.13 -19.29 -2.46
C LEU A 74 -4.15 -20.42 -3.50
N ALA A 75 -5.34 -20.81 -3.96
CA ALA A 75 -5.48 -21.79 -5.04
C ALA A 75 -4.86 -21.26 -6.34
N LEU A 76 -5.00 -19.96 -6.63
CA LEU A 76 -4.36 -19.32 -7.77
C LEU A 76 -2.82 -19.29 -7.65
N GLN A 77 -2.26 -19.08 -6.46
CA GLN A 77 -0.80 -19.19 -6.24
C GLN A 77 -0.24 -20.56 -6.67
N SER A 78 -1.04 -21.63 -6.54
CA SER A 78 -0.65 -22.99 -6.91
C SER A 78 -0.67 -23.25 -8.43
N HIS A 79 -1.22 -22.32 -9.22
CA HIS A 79 -1.20 -22.43 -10.69
C HIS A 79 0.16 -21.98 -11.20
N GLU A 80 0.77 -22.73 -12.13
CA GLU A 80 2.06 -22.35 -12.74
C GLU A 80 1.86 -21.19 -13.73
N PRO A 81 2.22 -19.93 -13.39
CA PRO A 81 2.09 -18.83 -14.33
C PRO A 81 3.21 -18.98 -15.36
N GLN A 82 2.95 -18.66 -16.64
CA GLN A 82 3.96 -18.77 -17.68
C GLN A 82 3.89 -17.58 -18.63
N MET A 83 5.04 -16.91 -18.83
CA MET A 83 5.23 -15.93 -19.88
C MET A 83 6.40 -16.39 -20.76
N ASP A 84 6.14 -16.63 -22.05
CA ASP A 84 7.17 -16.96 -23.06
C ASP A 84 8.20 -18.02 -22.61
N SER A 85 7.73 -19.08 -21.93
CA SER A 85 8.53 -20.18 -21.35
C SER A 85 9.25 -19.92 -20.03
N PHE A 86 9.10 -18.74 -19.43
CA PHE A 86 9.60 -18.42 -18.08
C PHE A 86 8.50 -18.61 -17.03
N LYS A 87 8.85 -19.26 -15.92
CA LYS A 87 7.97 -19.42 -14.74
C LYS A 87 8.44 -18.46 -13.66
N PRO A 88 7.57 -17.58 -13.12
CA PRO A 88 7.90 -16.78 -11.96
C PRO A 88 8.09 -17.67 -10.72
N GLY A 89 8.60 -17.09 -9.63
CA GLY A 89 8.75 -17.83 -8.37
C GLY A 89 7.40 -18.33 -7.85
N PRO A 90 7.33 -19.52 -7.24
CA PRO A 90 6.09 -20.18 -6.82
C PRO A 90 5.31 -19.41 -5.74
N GLY A 91 5.94 -18.43 -5.09
CA GLY A 91 5.29 -17.57 -4.09
C GLY A 91 4.53 -16.37 -4.66
N LEU A 92 4.50 -16.17 -5.97
CA LEU A 92 3.86 -15.00 -6.57
C LEU A 92 2.33 -15.07 -6.40
N MET A 93 1.74 -13.98 -5.91
CA MET A 93 0.28 -13.80 -5.89
C MET A 93 -0.15 -12.98 -7.10
N PRO A 94 -1.35 -13.22 -7.65
CA PRO A 94 -1.84 -12.45 -8.80
C PRO A 94 -2.10 -10.98 -8.43
N ALA A 95 -2.09 -10.10 -9.42
CA ALA A 95 -2.55 -8.72 -9.30
C ALA A 95 -4.07 -8.70 -9.09
N SER A 96 -4.76 -9.43 -9.95
CA SER A 96 -6.22 -9.52 -9.99
C SER A 96 -6.70 -10.87 -10.50
N PHE A 97 -7.98 -11.15 -10.33
CA PHE A 97 -8.67 -12.26 -10.95
C PHE A 97 -10.11 -11.91 -11.32
N LYS A 98 -10.70 -12.68 -12.24
CA LYS A 98 -12.13 -12.62 -12.57
C LYS A 98 -12.74 -14.00 -12.66
N VAL A 99 -14.07 -14.04 -12.47
CA VAL A 99 -14.88 -15.24 -12.70
C VAL A 99 -15.30 -15.26 -14.16
N GLU A 100 -14.96 -16.34 -14.85
CA GLU A 100 -15.38 -16.58 -16.22
C GLU A 100 -16.25 -17.83 -16.30
N THR A 101 -17.06 -17.92 -17.36
CA THR A 101 -17.95 -19.06 -17.60
C THR A 101 -17.48 -19.82 -18.83
N ARG A 102 -17.22 -21.12 -18.68
CA ARG A 102 -16.91 -22.03 -19.81
C ARG A 102 -18.14 -22.24 -20.68
N GLN A 103 -17.93 -22.76 -21.89
CA GLN A 103 -19.02 -23.12 -22.81
C GLN A 103 -20.02 -24.15 -22.22
N ASN A 104 -19.57 -24.98 -21.27
CA ASN A 104 -20.42 -25.96 -20.57
C ASN A 104 -21.22 -25.35 -19.40
N GLY A 105 -21.11 -24.04 -19.14
CA GLY A 105 -21.78 -23.34 -18.04
C GLY A 105 -21.05 -23.40 -16.69
N GLU A 106 -19.87 -24.03 -16.62
CA GLU A 106 -19.05 -24.11 -15.41
C GLU A 106 -18.25 -22.83 -15.19
N TYR A 107 -18.25 -22.33 -13.96
CA TYR A 107 -17.45 -21.17 -13.58
C TYR A 107 -15.98 -21.58 -13.35
N TYR A 108 -15.05 -20.71 -13.72
CA TYR A 108 -13.63 -20.85 -13.37
C TYR A 108 -13.01 -19.47 -13.09
N LEU A 109 -11.85 -19.46 -12.43
CA LEU A 109 -11.10 -18.24 -12.15
C LEU A 109 -9.98 -18.07 -13.17
N THR A 110 -9.89 -16.86 -13.72
CA THR A 110 -8.75 -16.41 -14.54
C THR A 110 -8.03 -15.33 -13.76
N ALA A 111 -6.73 -15.51 -13.57
CA ALA A 111 -5.88 -14.60 -12.81
C ALA A 111 -4.89 -13.88 -13.75
N ASP A 112 -4.52 -12.66 -13.38
CA ASP A 112 -3.45 -11.89 -14.03
C ASP A 112 -2.30 -11.74 -13.01
N PHE A 113 -1.16 -12.37 -13.28
CA PHE A 113 0.07 -12.24 -12.48
C PHE A 113 1.01 -11.14 -12.99
N GLY A 114 0.56 -10.34 -13.96
CA GLY A 114 1.33 -9.31 -14.67
C GLY A 114 1.57 -9.65 -16.13
N GLU A 115 1.23 -10.84 -16.59
CA GLU A 115 1.35 -11.26 -18.00
C GLU A 115 0.35 -10.55 -18.92
N ASP A 116 -0.80 -10.12 -18.40
CA ASP A 116 -1.79 -9.36 -19.16
C ASP A 116 -1.76 -7.86 -18.82
N ALA A 117 -1.16 -7.51 -17.67
CA ALA A 117 -1.00 -6.13 -17.24
C ALA A 117 -0.32 -5.23 -18.29
N ILE A 118 -0.80 -3.98 -18.36
CA ILE A 118 -0.16 -2.93 -19.16
C ILE A 118 1.28 -2.77 -18.67
N ALA A 119 2.24 -2.79 -19.60
CA ALA A 119 3.69 -2.76 -19.33
C ALA A 119 4.27 -3.96 -18.55
N ARG A 120 3.49 -5.05 -18.39
CA ARG A 120 3.94 -6.31 -17.76
C ARG A 120 4.50 -6.12 -16.35
N VAL A 121 3.86 -5.25 -15.57
CA VAL A 121 4.32 -4.88 -14.24
C VAL A 121 4.06 -6.02 -13.23
N PRO A 122 5.04 -6.37 -12.39
CA PRO A 122 4.84 -7.41 -11.39
C PRO A 122 4.11 -6.87 -10.16
N PRO A 123 3.06 -7.55 -9.67
CA PRO A 123 2.27 -7.13 -8.50
C PRO A 123 2.96 -7.53 -7.19
N VAL A 124 4.12 -6.93 -6.89
CA VAL A 124 4.93 -7.31 -5.72
C VAL A 124 4.18 -7.04 -4.41
N ASP A 125 3.33 -6.02 -4.37
CA ASP A 125 2.50 -5.69 -3.22
C ASP A 125 1.40 -6.71 -2.92
N SER A 126 0.88 -7.43 -3.93
CA SER A 126 -0.22 -8.39 -3.77
C SER A 126 0.09 -9.47 -2.73
N CYS A 127 1.27 -10.09 -2.78
CA CYS A 127 1.61 -11.15 -1.82
C CYS A 127 1.83 -10.61 -0.39
N LEU A 128 2.31 -9.38 -0.26
CA LEU A 128 2.49 -8.71 1.02
C LEU A 128 1.13 -8.38 1.65
N TRP A 129 0.21 -7.83 0.85
CA TRP A 129 -1.17 -7.57 1.27
C TRP A 129 -1.92 -8.85 1.61
N TRP A 130 -1.70 -9.94 0.89
CA TRP A 130 -2.33 -11.23 1.18
C TRP A 130 -1.97 -11.74 2.59
N ILE A 131 -0.68 -11.68 2.99
CA ILE A 131 -0.25 -12.06 4.34
C ILE A 131 -0.89 -11.14 5.40
N LEU A 132 -0.91 -9.82 5.15
CA LEU A 132 -1.53 -8.86 6.06
C LEU A 132 -3.04 -9.10 6.20
N LEU A 133 -3.72 -9.45 5.11
CA LEU A 133 -5.14 -9.73 5.12
C LEU A 133 -5.47 -11.05 5.84
N LEU A 134 -4.65 -12.08 5.68
CA LEU A 134 -4.76 -13.32 6.45
C LEU A 134 -4.64 -13.05 7.95
N ARG A 135 -3.67 -12.21 8.36
CA ARG A 135 -3.57 -11.77 9.75
C ARG A 135 -4.83 -11.03 10.21
N ALA A 136 -5.31 -10.07 9.42
CA ALA A 136 -6.51 -9.30 9.77
C ALA A 136 -7.74 -10.23 9.94
N TYR A 137 -7.90 -11.22 9.05
CA TYR A 137 -8.94 -12.24 9.16
C TYR A 137 -8.83 -13.02 10.48
N VAL A 138 -7.64 -13.52 10.82
CA VAL A 138 -7.41 -14.26 12.07
C VAL A 138 -7.72 -13.40 13.28
N LYS A 139 -7.29 -12.13 13.29
CA LYS A 139 -7.56 -11.21 14.42
C LYS A 139 -9.05 -10.88 14.56
N ALA A 140 -9.77 -10.71 13.45
CA ALA A 140 -11.19 -10.40 13.46
C ALA A 140 -12.05 -11.60 13.90
N THR A 141 -11.68 -12.81 13.50
CA THR A 141 -12.47 -14.02 13.72
C THR A 141 -12.04 -14.83 14.94
N GLY A 142 -10.79 -14.66 15.39
CA GLY A 142 -10.16 -15.53 16.37
C GLY A 142 -9.74 -16.91 15.82
N ASP A 143 -9.97 -17.19 14.53
CA ASP A 143 -9.73 -18.50 13.92
C ASP A 143 -8.29 -18.64 13.39
N ILE A 144 -7.33 -18.79 14.31
CA ILE A 144 -5.94 -19.08 13.96
C ILE A 144 -5.78 -20.44 13.25
N SER A 145 -6.71 -21.38 13.48
CA SER A 145 -6.64 -22.71 12.88
C SER A 145 -6.71 -22.67 11.36
N PHE A 146 -7.39 -21.66 10.80
CA PHE A 146 -7.44 -21.39 9.37
C PHE A 146 -6.05 -21.12 8.77
N ALA A 147 -5.26 -20.23 9.39
CA ALA A 147 -3.90 -19.93 8.93
C ALA A 147 -2.93 -21.10 9.15
N HIS A 148 -3.19 -21.98 10.12
CA HIS A 148 -2.38 -23.16 10.41
C HIS A 148 -2.64 -24.36 9.49
N GLN A 149 -3.59 -24.26 8.55
CA GLN A 149 -3.80 -25.29 7.54
C GLN A 149 -2.54 -25.48 6.68
N PRO A 150 -2.19 -26.72 6.27
CA PRO A 150 -0.96 -27.00 5.53
C PRO A 150 -0.76 -26.12 4.29
N GLU A 151 -1.82 -25.91 3.51
CA GLU A 151 -1.82 -25.08 2.31
C GLU A 151 -1.52 -23.61 2.60
N PHE A 152 -2.00 -23.06 3.73
CA PHE A 152 -1.73 -21.68 4.13
C PHE A 152 -0.30 -21.53 4.66
N GLN A 153 0.18 -22.49 5.45
CA GLN A 153 1.57 -22.51 5.90
C GLN A 153 2.54 -22.59 4.73
N GLU A 154 2.23 -23.41 3.73
CA GLU A 154 3.00 -23.50 2.50
C GLU A 154 2.94 -22.20 1.70
N GLY A 155 1.76 -21.61 1.51
CA GLY A 155 1.61 -20.35 0.78
C GLY A 155 2.39 -19.20 1.42
N ILE A 156 2.37 -19.07 2.75
CA ILE A 156 3.19 -18.10 3.49
C ILE A 156 4.67 -18.38 3.25
N ARG A 157 5.11 -19.63 3.37
CA ARG A 157 6.51 -20.03 3.16
C ARG A 157 7.00 -19.65 1.77
N LEU A 158 6.23 -19.95 0.72
CA LEU A 158 6.58 -19.63 -0.66
C LEU A 158 6.70 -18.11 -0.90
N ILE A 159 5.80 -17.30 -0.33
CA ILE A 159 5.90 -15.84 -0.39
C ILE A 159 7.18 -15.35 0.30
N LEU A 160 7.45 -15.85 1.51
CA LEU A 160 8.63 -15.47 2.27
C LEU A 160 9.92 -15.85 1.56
N GLU A 161 9.98 -17.04 0.95
CA GLU A 161 11.12 -17.47 0.16
C GLU A 161 11.37 -16.53 -1.00
N LEU A 162 10.32 -16.16 -1.75
CA LEU A 162 10.42 -15.20 -2.86
C LEU A 162 10.92 -13.82 -2.39
N CYS A 163 10.49 -13.36 -1.22
CA CYS A 163 10.89 -12.06 -0.69
C CYS A 163 12.31 -12.06 -0.08
N LEU A 164 12.70 -13.18 0.53
CA LEU A 164 13.96 -13.35 1.28
C LEU A 164 15.12 -13.89 0.43
N VAL A 165 14.88 -14.26 -0.83
CA VAL A 165 15.92 -14.74 -1.77
C VAL A 165 17.20 -13.90 -1.65
N HIS A 166 18.34 -14.58 -1.57
CA HIS A 166 19.66 -13.94 -1.57
C HIS A 166 19.85 -13.12 -2.85
N ARG A 167 20.33 -11.88 -2.68
CA ARG A 167 20.60 -10.95 -3.79
C ARG A 167 22.08 -10.55 -3.78
N PHE A 168 22.53 -9.98 -4.90
CA PHE A 168 23.87 -9.40 -5.00
C PHE A 168 24.03 -8.13 -4.16
N ALA A 169 22.95 -7.38 -3.93
CA ALA A 169 22.98 -6.15 -3.15
C ALA A 169 23.19 -6.42 -1.66
N MET A 170 24.01 -5.60 -1.00
CA MET A 170 24.28 -5.67 0.45
C MET A 170 23.30 -4.84 1.29
N TYR A 171 22.05 -4.70 0.83
CA TYR A 171 20.99 -3.97 1.53
C TYR A 171 19.87 -4.95 1.91
N PRO A 172 19.21 -4.77 3.08
CA PRO A 172 18.13 -5.66 3.51
C PRO A 172 16.80 -5.39 2.78
N THR A 173 16.73 -4.31 2.00
CA THR A 173 15.57 -3.87 1.23
C THR A 173 15.26 -4.79 0.05
N MET A 174 14.00 -4.84 -0.34
CA MET A 174 13.53 -5.53 -1.52
C MET A 174 13.79 -4.66 -2.75
N LEU A 175 14.49 -5.23 -3.74
CA LEU A 175 14.67 -4.66 -5.07
C LEU A 175 13.45 -4.98 -5.94
N VAL A 176 12.87 -3.98 -6.59
CA VAL A 176 11.73 -4.10 -7.52
C VAL A 176 11.94 -3.26 -8.79
N PRO A 177 11.28 -3.64 -9.91
CA PRO A 177 11.18 -2.74 -11.07
C PRO A 177 10.26 -1.55 -10.77
N ASP A 178 10.15 -0.62 -11.72
CA ASP A 178 9.15 0.45 -11.67
C ASP A 178 7.74 -0.14 -11.80
N GLY A 179 6.72 0.54 -11.29
CA GLY A 179 5.34 0.08 -11.42
C GLY A 179 4.96 -1.14 -10.56
N ALA A 180 5.71 -1.47 -9.50
CA ALA A 180 5.59 -2.76 -8.81
C ALA A 180 4.62 -2.81 -7.60
N PHE A 181 3.81 -1.77 -7.39
CA PHE A 181 2.88 -1.67 -6.25
C PHE A 181 1.61 -0.88 -6.65
N MET A 182 0.90 -0.23 -5.71
CA MET A 182 -0.25 0.64 -6.01
C MET A 182 0.02 1.59 -7.19
N ILE A 183 1.22 2.17 -7.24
CA ILE A 183 1.72 2.87 -8.42
C ILE A 183 2.16 1.81 -9.42
N ASP A 184 1.25 1.39 -10.30
CA ASP A 184 1.44 0.30 -11.28
C ASP A 184 1.92 0.79 -12.66
N ARG A 185 2.50 2.00 -12.71
CA ARG A 185 3.03 2.64 -13.91
C ARG A 185 4.40 3.23 -13.63
N ARG A 186 5.16 3.51 -14.69
CA ARG A 186 6.49 4.09 -14.58
C ARG A 186 6.45 5.48 -13.94
N MET A 187 6.96 5.59 -12.72
CA MET A 187 6.91 6.80 -11.89
C MET A 187 8.24 7.08 -11.17
N GLY A 188 9.31 6.41 -11.60
CA GLY A 188 10.61 6.49 -10.95
C GLY A 188 10.55 5.82 -9.58
N VAL A 189 9.76 4.76 -9.43
CA VAL A 189 9.61 4.02 -8.17
C VAL A 189 10.28 2.64 -8.22
N TYR A 190 11.20 2.45 -9.18
CA TYR A 190 12.11 1.31 -9.24
C TYR A 190 13.14 1.32 -8.10
N GLU A 191 13.89 0.23 -7.96
CA GLU A 191 14.85 -0.06 -6.87
C GLU A 191 14.19 -0.37 -5.53
N HIS A 192 14.20 0.57 -4.58
CA HIS A 192 13.83 0.32 -3.19
C HIS A 192 12.76 1.31 -2.71
N PRO A 193 11.57 1.31 -3.34
CA PRO A 193 10.50 2.25 -2.98
C PRO A 193 10.00 1.96 -1.57
N LEU A 194 9.77 3.03 -0.80
CA LEU A 194 9.36 2.97 0.61
C LEU A 194 8.15 2.08 0.83
N GLU A 195 7.13 2.19 -0.02
CA GLU A 195 5.88 1.43 0.12
C GLU A 195 6.15 -0.07 0.16
N ILE A 196 6.95 -0.59 -0.76
CA ILE A 196 7.37 -1.99 -0.77
C ILE A 196 8.14 -2.34 0.49
N GLN A 197 9.05 -1.48 0.95
CA GLN A 197 9.87 -1.79 2.15
C GLN A 197 9.01 -1.89 3.41
N VAL A 198 8.02 -1.00 3.52
CA VAL A 198 7.09 -0.94 4.65
C VAL A 198 6.13 -2.12 4.63
N LEU A 199 5.54 -2.44 3.47
CA LEU A 199 4.67 -3.61 3.32
C LEU A 199 5.45 -4.91 3.54
N PHE A 200 6.71 -4.97 3.11
CA PHE A 200 7.58 -6.12 3.34
C PHE A 200 7.86 -6.30 4.83
N TYR A 201 8.22 -5.24 5.54
CA TYR A 201 8.35 -5.26 7.00
C TYR A 201 7.08 -5.74 7.68
N ALA A 202 5.91 -5.20 7.29
CA ALA A 202 4.63 -5.55 7.87
C ALA A 202 4.26 -7.02 7.62
N ALA A 203 4.48 -7.53 6.40
CA ALA A 203 4.26 -8.92 6.04
C ALA A 203 5.19 -9.87 6.80
N LEU A 204 6.46 -9.51 7.01
CA LEU A 204 7.37 -10.27 7.87
C LEU A 204 6.86 -10.34 9.31
N ARG A 205 6.37 -9.22 9.88
CA ARG A 205 5.77 -9.25 11.22
C ARG A 205 4.53 -10.15 11.28
N ALA A 206 3.63 -10.01 10.31
CA ALA A 206 2.43 -10.83 10.24
C ALA A 206 2.76 -12.32 10.09
N ALA A 207 3.69 -12.69 9.21
CA ALA A 207 4.10 -14.07 9.04
C ALA A 207 4.75 -14.64 10.31
N GLY A 208 5.45 -13.82 11.10
CA GLY A 208 5.96 -14.21 12.42
C GLY A 208 4.87 -14.56 13.43
N GLU A 209 3.67 -13.98 13.30
CA GLU A 209 2.49 -14.33 14.13
C GLU A 209 1.74 -15.56 13.58
N LEU A 210 1.81 -15.84 12.27
CA LEU A 210 1.00 -16.84 11.58
C LEU A 210 1.69 -18.19 11.35
N LEU A 211 3.03 -18.22 11.33
CA LEU A 211 3.79 -19.45 11.08
C LEU A 211 3.82 -20.36 12.31
N VAL A 212 3.56 -21.65 12.10
CA VAL A 212 3.72 -22.68 13.13
C VAL A 212 5.20 -23.08 13.22
N PRO A 213 5.87 -22.93 14.38
CA PRO A 213 7.25 -23.36 14.55
C PRO A 213 7.38 -24.88 14.48
N ASN A 214 8.17 -25.37 13.54
CA ASN A 214 8.52 -26.79 13.38
C ASN A 214 9.84 -26.92 12.59
N ASP A 215 10.34 -28.15 12.42
CA ASP A 215 11.63 -28.38 11.77
C ASP A 215 11.73 -27.83 10.34
N SER A 216 10.62 -27.75 9.58
CA SER A 216 10.62 -27.19 8.22
C SER A 216 10.51 -25.66 8.19
N THR A 217 9.89 -25.02 9.19
CA THR A 217 9.68 -23.56 9.22
C THR A 217 10.73 -22.81 10.04
N ASN A 218 11.45 -23.48 10.94
CA ASN A 218 12.42 -22.84 11.86
C ASN A 218 13.49 -22.00 11.13
N SER A 219 14.02 -22.48 10.00
CA SER A 219 15.01 -21.74 9.20
C SER A 219 14.41 -20.47 8.57
N CYS A 220 13.17 -20.56 8.09
CA CYS A 220 12.42 -19.43 7.53
C CYS A 220 12.13 -18.38 8.62
N ILE A 221 11.66 -18.81 9.79
CA ILE A 221 11.39 -17.94 10.95
C ILE A 221 12.68 -17.24 11.42
N HIS A 222 13.81 -17.93 11.46
CA HIS A 222 15.10 -17.33 11.80
C HIS A 222 15.49 -16.23 10.79
N SER A 223 15.40 -16.53 9.50
CA SER A 223 15.72 -15.60 8.41
C SER A 223 14.80 -14.36 8.41
N LEU A 224 13.51 -14.57 8.68
CA LEU A 224 12.50 -13.53 8.85
C LEU A 224 12.87 -12.60 10.00
N ASN A 225 13.21 -13.14 11.18
CA ASN A 225 13.57 -12.35 12.35
C ASN A 225 14.86 -11.53 12.13
N GLN A 226 15.87 -12.13 11.51
CA GLN A 226 17.09 -11.41 11.12
C GLN A 226 16.80 -10.28 10.12
N ARG A 227 15.92 -10.55 9.14
CA ARG A 227 15.50 -9.54 8.16
C ARG A 227 14.74 -8.40 8.80
N LEU A 228 13.81 -8.67 9.72
CA LEU A 228 13.07 -7.64 10.45
C LEU A 228 14.00 -6.66 11.15
N GLN A 229 15.00 -7.17 11.89
CA GLN A 229 15.96 -6.32 12.61
C GLN A 229 16.77 -5.44 11.65
N THR A 230 17.33 -6.04 10.60
CA THR A 230 18.18 -5.33 9.64
C THR A 230 17.40 -4.31 8.80
N LEU A 231 16.18 -4.65 8.38
CA LEU A 231 15.30 -3.75 7.63
C LEU A 231 14.83 -2.58 8.51
N THR A 232 14.47 -2.83 9.77
CA THR A 232 14.09 -1.77 10.73
C THR A 232 15.20 -0.75 10.88
N TYR A 233 16.43 -1.21 11.14
CA TYR A 233 17.59 -0.33 11.26
C TYR A 233 17.82 0.45 9.95
N HIS A 234 17.77 -0.23 8.80
CA HIS A 234 18.06 0.39 7.52
C HIS A 234 17.05 1.50 7.16
N VAL A 235 15.75 1.24 7.34
CA VAL A 235 14.71 2.24 7.02
C VAL A 235 14.81 3.43 7.98
N ARG A 236 14.87 3.20 9.30
CA ARG A 236 14.96 4.30 10.27
C ARG A 236 16.23 5.14 10.11
N GLU A 237 17.38 4.51 9.86
CA GLU A 237 18.64 5.24 9.75
C GLU A 237 18.78 5.98 8.41
N TYR A 238 18.40 5.35 7.29
CA TYR A 238 18.78 5.86 5.97
C TYR A 238 17.63 6.48 5.18
N TYR A 239 16.37 6.14 5.47
CA TYR A 239 15.22 6.74 4.80
C TYR A 239 14.69 7.95 5.56
N TRP A 240 14.94 8.05 6.87
CA TRP A 240 14.44 9.18 7.67
C TRP A 240 14.98 10.53 7.18
N LEU A 241 14.07 11.49 7.02
CA LEU A 241 14.33 12.87 6.65
C LEU A 241 13.63 13.80 7.63
N ASP A 242 14.43 14.59 8.34
CA ASP A 242 14.02 15.81 9.03
C ASP A 242 15.05 16.92 8.70
N LEU A 243 14.86 18.15 9.16
CA LEU A 243 15.81 19.24 8.88
C LEU A 243 17.23 18.94 9.41
N LYS A 244 17.36 18.18 10.52
CA LYS A 244 18.67 17.82 11.05
C LYS A 244 19.37 16.86 10.09
N ARG A 245 18.68 15.80 9.66
CA ARG A 245 19.22 14.80 8.74
C ARG A 245 19.49 15.40 7.36
N LEU A 246 18.62 16.29 6.87
CA LEU A 246 18.84 17.00 5.62
C LEU A 246 20.08 17.89 5.67
N ASN A 247 20.33 18.57 6.80
CA ASN A 247 21.56 19.33 7.03
C ASN A 247 22.82 18.44 7.05
N GLU A 248 22.73 17.21 7.57
CA GLU A 248 23.81 16.23 7.51
C GLU A 248 24.11 15.82 6.07
N ILE A 249 23.06 15.45 5.30
CA ILE A 249 23.17 15.04 3.89
C ILE A 249 23.72 16.17 3.02
N TYR A 250 23.24 17.40 3.23
CA TYR A 250 23.74 18.59 2.52
C TYR A 250 25.25 18.83 2.71
N ARG A 251 25.82 18.35 3.83
CA ARG A 251 27.23 18.48 4.18
C ARG A 251 28.05 17.25 3.87
N TYR A 252 27.47 16.22 3.24
CA TYR A 252 28.21 15.03 2.82
C TYR A 252 29.33 15.39 1.86
N LYS A 253 30.44 14.67 1.99
CA LYS A 253 31.47 14.62 0.97
C LYS A 253 31.08 13.54 -0.03
N GLY A 254 31.31 13.81 -1.32
CA GLY A 254 31.21 12.80 -2.36
C GLY A 254 32.41 11.85 -2.32
N ASP A 255 32.25 10.70 -2.97
CA ASP A 255 33.30 9.72 -3.26
C ASP A 255 34.00 9.17 -2.00
N GLU A 256 33.24 9.02 -0.90
CA GLU A 256 33.74 8.40 0.32
C GLU A 256 33.91 6.88 0.15
N PHE A 257 35.11 6.36 0.43
CA PHE A 257 35.41 4.93 0.38
C PHE A 257 35.80 4.39 1.77
N GLY A 258 35.15 3.30 2.18
CA GLY A 258 35.49 2.56 3.40
C GLY A 258 34.27 2.07 4.19
N LYS A 259 34.52 1.31 5.26
CA LYS A 259 33.46 0.75 6.13
C LYS A 259 32.82 1.79 7.06
N LYS A 260 33.53 2.88 7.36
CA LYS A 260 33.11 3.93 8.31
C LYS A 260 33.03 5.27 7.58
N VAL A 261 32.07 5.38 6.66
CA VAL A 261 31.78 6.59 5.88
C VAL A 261 30.43 7.16 6.29
N ALA A 262 30.26 8.48 6.21
CA ALA A 262 29.00 9.13 6.50
C ALA A 262 28.04 8.98 5.33
N ASN A 263 28.55 9.19 4.11
CA ASN A 263 27.79 9.13 2.87
C ASN A 263 27.82 7.72 2.24
N ARG A 264 27.17 6.75 2.90
CA ARG A 264 27.22 5.32 2.51
C ARG A 264 26.69 5.03 1.10
N PHE A 265 25.81 5.88 0.60
CA PHE A 265 25.16 5.72 -0.71
C PHE A 265 25.71 6.69 -1.76
N ASN A 266 26.76 7.45 -1.44
CA ASN A 266 27.35 8.45 -2.33
C ASN A 266 26.31 9.45 -2.89
N ILE A 267 25.44 9.96 -2.01
CA ILE A 267 24.46 11.00 -2.34
C ILE A 267 25.19 12.32 -2.51
N TYR A 268 25.06 12.94 -3.69
CA TYR A 268 25.60 14.27 -3.94
C TYR A 268 24.62 15.33 -3.44
N ALA A 269 25.05 16.23 -2.55
CA ALA A 269 24.20 17.25 -1.95
C ALA A 269 23.50 18.15 -3.00
N GLN A 270 24.09 18.31 -4.18
CA GLN A 270 23.52 19.06 -5.31
C GLN A 270 22.24 18.43 -5.89
N SER A 271 21.94 17.16 -5.58
CA SER A 271 20.70 16.51 -5.99
C SER A 271 19.53 16.76 -5.03
N ILE A 272 19.76 17.40 -3.87
CA ILE A 272 18.68 17.81 -2.97
C ILE A 272 17.81 18.84 -3.69
N PRO A 273 16.51 18.60 -3.86
CA PRO A 273 15.66 19.49 -4.62
C PRO A 273 15.33 20.76 -3.82
N GLY A 274 15.28 21.90 -4.51
CA GLY A 274 15.09 23.21 -3.87
C GLY A 274 13.76 23.35 -3.11
N TRP A 275 12.72 22.60 -3.48
CA TRP A 275 11.43 22.63 -2.78
C TRP A 275 11.51 22.06 -1.36
N LEU A 276 12.43 21.12 -1.10
CA LEU A 276 12.41 20.34 0.14
C LEU A 276 12.75 21.18 1.37
N THR A 277 13.73 22.07 1.26
CA THR A 277 14.17 22.91 2.39
C THR A 277 13.09 23.90 2.83
N GLU A 278 12.28 24.39 1.90
CA GLU A 278 11.13 25.26 2.19
C GLU A 278 9.92 24.46 2.67
N TRP A 279 9.75 23.25 2.15
CA TRP A 279 8.62 22.40 2.46
C TRP A 279 8.73 21.68 3.80
N LEU A 280 9.92 21.28 4.26
CA LEU A 280 10.06 20.49 5.49
C LEU A 280 9.96 21.39 6.75
N PRO A 281 8.93 21.23 7.61
CA PRO A 281 8.78 22.07 8.80
C PRO A 281 9.72 21.64 9.93
N GLN A 282 9.95 22.54 10.89
CA GLN A 282 10.92 22.32 11.98
C GLN A 282 10.60 21.13 12.90
N SER A 283 9.31 20.86 13.12
CA SER A 283 8.83 19.74 13.95
C SER A 283 8.37 18.52 13.14
N GLY A 284 8.57 18.55 11.82
CA GLY A 284 8.16 17.48 10.92
C GLY A 284 9.32 16.65 10.38
N GLY A 285 8.96 15.49 9.85
CA GLY A 285 9.88 14.58 9.18
C GLY A 285 9.11 13.43 8.53
N TYR A 286 9.75 12.71 7.63
CA TYR A 286 9.15 11.58 6.93
C TYR A 286 10.22 10.61 6.45
N LEU A 287 9.80 9.42 6.06
CA LEU A 287 10.65 8.47 5.35
C LEU A 287 10.65 8.81 3.86
N ALA A 288 11.84 8.96 3.28
CA ALA A 288 12.09 9.22 1.86
C ALA A 288 11.43 8.16 0.97
N GLY A 289 11.09 8.54 -0.26
CA GLY A 289 10.41 7.66 -1.20
C GLY A 289 11.24 6.49 -1.69
N ASN A 290 12.56 6.65 -1.76
CA ASN A 290 13.47 5.63 -2.30
C ASN A 290 14.93 5.92 -1.90
N LEU A 291 15.76 4.88 -1.89
CA LEU A 291 17.19 4.99 -1.64
C LEU A 291 17.96 3.91 -2.39
N GLY A 292 19.03 4.31 -3.09
CA GLY A 292 19.90 3.42 -3.85
C GLY A 292 21.30 4.00 -4.09
N PRO A 293 22.15 3.30 -4.84
CA PRO A 293 23.50 3.78 -5.16
C PRO A 293 23.47 5.11 -5.93
N GLY A 294 23.96 6.19 -5.31
CA GLY A 294 23.97 7.54 -5.87
C GLY A 294 22.58 8.20 -5.98
N ARG A 295 21.54 7.61 -5.37
CA ARG A 295 20.15 8.02 -5.54
C ARG A 295 19.41 8.08 -4.21
N MET A 296 18.74 9.21 -3.99
CA MET A 296 17.75 9.37 -2.93
C MET A 296 16.54 10.08 -3.53
N ASP A 297 15.38 9.44 -3.47
CA ASP A 297 14.13 10.06 -3.90
C ASP A 297 13.49 10.78 -2.71
N PHE A 298 13.56 12.10 -2.75
CA PHE A 298 13.06 12.94 -1.67
C PHE A 298 11.54 13.09 -1.67
N ARG A 299 10.80 12.57 -2.66
CA ARG A 299 9.33 12.70 -2.64
C ARG A 299 8.73 12.04 -1.40
N PHE A 300 7.71 12.67 -0.83
CA PHE A 300 6.87 12.08 0.21
C PHE A 300 5.91 11.09 -0.45
N PHE A 301 5.79 9.87 0.09
CA PHE A 301 4.79 8.89 -0.33
C PHE A 301 3.87 8.55 0.85
N ALA A 302 2.57 8.74 0.66
CA ALA A 302 1.60 8.68 1.74
C ALA A 302 1.47 7.27 2.32
N LEU A 303 1.16 6.27 1.50
CA LEU A 303 0.90 4.91 1.98
C LEU A 303 2.12 4.33 2.73
N GLY A 304 3.32 4.51 2.20
CA GLY A 304 4.56 4.11 2.88
C GLY A 304 4.74 4.76 4.26
N ASN A 305 4.56 6.07 4.38
CA ASN A 305 4.70 6.76 5.66
C ASN A 305 3.58 6.39 6.66
N LEU A 306 2.34 6.31 6.21
CA LEU A 306 1.20 5.94 7.05
C LEU A 306 1.31 4.50 7.54
N MET A 307 1.66 3.57 6.65
CA MET A 307 1.86 2.17 7.04
C MET A 307 3.10 2.00 7.92
N ALA A 308 4.13 2.84 7.79
CA ALA A 308 5.27 2.80 8.70
C ALA A 308 4.85 3.14 10.14
N ILE A 309 3.91 4.07 10.32
CA ILE A 309 3.29 4.36 11.61
C ILE A 309 2.47 3.15 12.07
N VAL A 310 1.49 2.73 11.27
CA VAL A 310 0.51 1.68 11.62
C VAL A 310 1.21 0.37 12.00
N THR A 311 2.31 0.03 11.35
CA THR A 311 3.06 -1.21 11.55
C THR A 311 4.19 -1.10 12.56
N SER A 312 4.38 0.08 13.16
CA SER A 312 5.46 0.40 14.11
C SER A 312 6.86 0.26 13.53
N LEU A 313 7.00 0.42 12.20
CA LEU A 313 8.30 0.58 11.58
C LEU A 313 8.90 1.94 11.91
N ALA A 314 8.10 3.02 11.85
CA ALA A 314 8.49 4.30 12.41
C ALA A 314 8.45 4.23 13.94
N SER A 315 9.46 4.78 14.61
CA SER A 315 9.44 4.99 16.06
C SER A 315 8.32 5.96 16.45
N GLU A 316 7.98 6.02 17.74
CA GLU A 316 6.99 6.96 18.26
C GLU A 316 7.30 8.42 17.88
N LYS A 317 8.58 8.83 18.01
CA LYS A 317 9.03 10.19 17.66
C LYS A 317 8.91 10.46 16.15
N GLU A 318 9.32 9.52 15.32
CA GLU A 318 9.21 9.62 13.85
C GLU A 318 7.73 9.69 13.45
N SER A 319 6.88 8.87 14.08
CA SER A 319 5.44 8.86 13.84
C SER A 319 4.79 10.21 14.16
N GLN A 320 5.11 10.81 15.31
CA GLN A 320 4.64 12.17 15.64
C GLN A 320 5.15 13.22 14.64
N SER A 321 6.40 13.09 14.19
CA SER A 321 6.99 14.01 13.22
C SER A 321 6.33 13.90 11.83
N ILE A 322 5.93 12.69 11.40
CA ILE A 322 5.13 12.49 10.19
C ILE A 322 3.75 13.16 10.34
N MET A 323 3.07 12.98 11.48
CA MET A 323 1.77 13.63 11.69
C MET A 323 1.89 15.16 11.75
N ASN A 324 2.95 15.70 12.36
CA ASN A 324 3.24 17.13 12.38
C ASN A 324 3.49 17.68 10.97
N LEU A 325 4.17 16.93 10.10
CA LEU A 325 4.35 17.28 8.69
C LEU A 325 3.00 17.34 7.98
N ILE A 326 2.16 16.30 8.12
CA ILE A 326 0.83 16.24 7.51
C ILE A 326 -0.04 17.43 7.95
N GLU A 327 -0.02 17.77 9.25
CA GLU A 327 -0.74 18.92 9.78
C GLU A 327 -0.24 20.26 9.21
N GLN A 328 1.08 20.48 9.20
CA GLN A 328 1.67 21.76 8.76
C GLN A 328 1.72 21.93 7.24
N ARG A 329 1.57 20.84 6.49
CA ARG A 329 1.47 20.82 5.02
C ARG A 329 0.12 20.26 4.58
N TRP A 330 -0.93 20.53 5.36
CA TRP A 330 -2.28 20.03 5.12
C TRP A 330 -2.80 20.37 3.73
N ASP A 331 -2.58 21.60 3.25
CA ASP A 331 -3.08 22.02 1.94
C ASP A 331 -2.38 21.29 0.79
N ASP A 332 -1.11 20.92 0.97
CA ASP A 332 -0.33 20.15 0.00
C ASP A 332 -0.66 18.66 0.04
N LEU A 333 -0.79 18.08 1.23
CA LEU A 333 -0.92 16.63 1.40
C LEU A 333 -2.36 16.14 1.44
N VAL A 334 -3.30 16.99 1.84
CA VAL A 334 -4.75 16.67 1.91
C VAL A 334 -5.55 17.58 1.00
N GLY A 335 -5.39 18.90 1.11
CA GLY A 335 -6.14 19.87 0.31
C GLY A 335 -7.66 19.65 0.42
N TYR A 336 -8.34 19.51 -0.71
CA TYR A 336 -9.80 19.34 -0.82
C TYR A 336 -10.26 17.87 -0.92
N MET A 337 -9.33 16.90 -0.80
CA MET A 337 -9.66 15.47 -0.72
C MET A 337 -8.51 14.67 -0.10
N PRO A 338 -8.71 13.97 1.03
CA PRO A 338 -7.69 13.08 1.57
C PRO A 338 -7.45 11.88 0.64
N MET A 339 -6.22 11.46 0.38
CA MET A 339 -5.02 12.30 0.49
C MET A 339 -4.09 12.06 -0.70
N LYS A 340 -3.10 12.95 -0.87
CA LYS A 340 -2.18 12.90 -2.00
C LYS A 340 -1.31 11.65 -1.94
N ILE A 341 -1.21 10.91 -3.04
CA ILE A 341 -0.44 9.66 -3.10
C ILE A 341 1.06 9.90 -2.92
N CYS A 342 1.59 10.96 -3.56
CA CYS A 342 2.96 11.42 -3.40
C CYS A 342 3.08 12.94 -3.56
N PHE A 343 4.13 13.54 -3.01
CA PHE A 343 4.40 14.97 -3.13
C PHE A 343 5.90 15.28 -3.29
N PRO A 344 6.27 16.25 -4.15
CA PRO A 344 5.43 16.92 -5.15
C PRO A 344 5.20 16.05 -6.39
N ALA A 345 4.37 16.54 -7.31
CA ALA A 345 4.31 15.96 -8.66
C ALA A 345 5.59 16.27 -9.45
N ILE A 346 5.99 15.32 -10.29
CA ILE A 346 7.04 15.48 -11.29
C ILE A 346 6.47 16.29 -12.47
N ASP A 347 7.24 17.27 -12.95
CA ASP A 347 6.85 18.28 -13.94
C ASP A 347 7.86 18.36 -15.09
N GLY A 348 7.43 18.89 -16.24
CA GLY A 348 8.36 19.39 -17.25
C GLY A 348 9.27 18.33 -17.86
N GLU A 349 10.58 18.59 -17.88
CA GLU A 349 11.56 17.64 -18.41
C GLU A 349 11.69 16.41 -17.52
N GLU A 350 11.59 16.57 -16.20
CA GLU A 350 11.66 15.45 -15.27
C GLU A 350 10.51 14.48 -15.53
N TRP A 351 9.30 14.99 -15.83
CA TRP A 351 8.15 14.15 -16.16
C TRP A 351 8.40 13.35 -17.45
N ARG A 352 8.95 14.00 -18.48
CA ARG A 352 9.31 13.32 -19.74
C ARG A 352 10.31 12.20 -19.52
N ILE A 353 11.37 12.46 -18.74
CA ILE A 353 12.44 11.50 -18.48
C ILE A 353 11.99 10.34 -17.58
N ILE A 354 11.37 10.67 -16.44
CA ILE A 354 11.03 9.66 -15.42
C ILE A 354 9.87 8.79 -15.88
N THR A 355 8.79 9.40 -16.40
CA THR A 355 7.57 8.66 -16.75
C THR A 355 7.60 8.13 -18.18
N GLY A 356 8.46 8.67 -19.04
CA GLY A 356 8.42 8.37 -20.48
C GLY A 356 7.24 9.03 -21.19
N CYS A 357 6.89 10.26 -20.76
CA CYS A 357 5.75 11.02 -21.27
C CYS A 357 4.39 10.32 -21.05
N ASP A 358 4.21 9.64 -19.92
CA ASP A 358 2.99 8.89 -19.62
C ASP A 358 1.77 9.83 -19.49
N PRO A 359 0.78 9.78 -20.41
CA PRO A 359 -0.32 10.74 -20.45
C PRO A 359 -1.32 10.58 -19.31
N LYS A 360 -1.35 9.44 -18.63
CA LYS A 360 -2.20 9.22 -17.44
C LYS A 360 -1.57 9.86 -16.19
N ASN A 361 -0.24 9.98 -16.16
CA ASN A 361 0.53 10.54 -15.05
C ASN A 361 1.01 11.97 -15.31
N THR A 362 0.15 12.81 -15.88
CA THR A 362 0.43 14.26 -16.00
C THR A 362 0.62 14.90 -14.62
N PRO A 363 1.32 16.05 -14.51
CA PRO A 363 1.58 16.67 -13.21
C PRO A 363 0.29 16.93 -12.42
N TRP A 364 0.24 16.44 -11.18
CA TRP A 364 -0.91 16.49 -10.27
C TRP A 364 -2.11 15.66 -10.73
N SER A 365 -1.84 14.54 -11.41
CA SER A 365 -2.86 13.59 -11.86
C SER A 365 -2.47 12.15 -11.56
N TYR A 366 -3.48 11.31 -11.25
CA TYR A 366 -3.32 9.88 -11.01
C TYR A 366 -2.19 9.56 -10.00
N HIS A 367 -1.14 8.82 -10.38
CA HIS A 367 -0.02 8.52 -9.48
C HIS A 367 0.94 9.69 -9.28
N ASN A 368 0.95 10.66 -10.21
CA ASN A 368 1.86 11.80 -10.19
C ASN A 368 1.29 12.96 -9.37
N GLY A 369 1.09 12.73 -8.08
CA GLY A 369 0.60 13.74 -7.14
C GLY A 369 -0.91 13.98 -7.17
N GLY A 370 -1.70 13.03 -7.68
CA GLY A 370 -3.14 12.98 -7.49
C GLY A 370 -3.53 12.61 -6.05
N ASN A 371 -4.78 12.87 -5.68
CA ASN A 371 -5.34 12.55 -4.37
C ASN A 371 -6.27 11.36 -4.46
N TRP A 372 -6.07 10.39 -3.58
CA TRP A 372 -6.69 9.07 -3.62
C TRP A 372 -7.53 8.86 -2.35
N PRO A 373 -8.87 8.85 -2.46
CA PRO A 373 -9.78 8.69 -1.32
C PRO A 373 -9.56 7.43 -0.48
N VAL A 374 -9.12 6.33 -1.10
CA VAL A 374 -8.79 5.08 -0.39
C VAL A 374 -7.76 5.30 0.73
N LEU A 375 -6.85 6.26 0.58
CA LEU A 375 -5.81 6.55 1.58
C LEU A 375 -6.36 7.14 2.88
N LEU A 376 -7.62 7.58 2.90
CA LEU A 376 -8.30 8.07 4.09
C LEU A 376 -8.30 7.04 5.23
N CYS A 377 -8.52 5.74 4.94
CA CYS A 377 -8.54 4.73 6.00
C CYS A 377 -7.16 4.56 6.67
N PHE A 378 -6.07 4.65 5.90
CA PHE A 378 -4.71 4.57 6.42
C PHE A 378 -4.31 5.84 7.17
N LEU A 379 -4.76 7.01 6.73
CA LEU A 379 -4.58 8.26 7.47
C LEU A 379 -5.30 8.20 8.82
N THR A 380 -6.55 7.73 8.83
CA THR A 380 -7.31 7.52 10.07
C THR A 380 -6.60 6.52 10.99
N ALA A 381 -6.14 5.38 10.47
CA ALA A 381 -5.43 4.38 11.26
C ALA A 381 -4.14 4.93 11.90
N ALA A 382 -3.33 5.67 11.12
CA ALA A 382 -2.11 6.30 11.62
C ALA A 382 -2.41 7.39 12.66
N ALA A 383 -3.43 8.21 12.42
CA ALA A 383 -3.88 9.25 13.35
C ALA A 383 -4.38 8.66 14.68
N LEU A 384 -5.17 7.59 14.65
CA LEU A 384 -5.59 6.89 15.88
C LEU A 384 -4.40 6.30 16.63
N LYS A 385 -3.48 5.62 15.93
CA LYS A 385 -2.28 5.03 16.56
C LYS A 385 -1.38 6.09 17.23
N THR A 386 -1.38 7.31 16.73
CA THR A 386 -0.58 8.43 17.25
C THR A 386 -1.35 9.37 18.18
N GLY A 387 -2.63 9.09 18.45
CA GLY A 387 -3.49 9.95 19.27
C GLY A 387 -3.88 11.29 18.62
N ARG A 388 -3.67 11.45 17.31
CA ARG A 388 -3.97 12.66 16.51
C ARG A 388 -5.35 12.59 15.86
N ILE A 389 -6.35 12.23 16.65
CA ILE A 389 -7.72 11.90 16.20
C ILE A 389 -8.37 13.09 15.47
N GLU A 390 -8.02 14.32 15.85
CA GLU A 390 -8.49 15.56 15.23
C GLU A 390 -8.15 15.63 13.74
N LEU A 391 -7.00 15.11 13.32
CA LEU A 391 -6.58 15.11 11.92
C LEU A 391 -7.42 14.10 11.11
N ALA A 392 -7.71 12.93 11.69
CA ALA A 392 -8.59 11.95 11.06
C ALA A 392 -10.02 12.49 10.89
N GLN A 393 -10.57 13.13 11.93
CA GLN A 393 -11.90 13.72 11.86
C GLN A 393 -11.96 14.82 10.78
N LYS A 394 -10.95 15.71 10.74
CA LYS A 394 -10.85 16.76 9.73
C LYS A 394 -10.78 16.19 8.30
N ALA A 395 -9.99 15.14 8.08
CA ALA A 395 -9.90 14.47 6.78
C ALA A 395 -11.23 13.80 6.39
N PHE A 396 -11.85 13.08 7.32
CA PHE A 396 -13.15 12.45 7.13
C PHE A 396 -14.23 13.47 6.77
N ASP A 397 -14.23 14.63 7.43
CA ASP A 397 -15.18 15.71 7.16
C ASP A 397 -15.01 16.29 5.75
N ILE A 398 -13.79 16.38 5.24
CA ILE A 398 -13.53 16.80 3.85
C ILE A 398 -14.12 15.79 2.87
N ALA A 399 -13.86 14.49 3.11
CA ALA A 399 -14.31 13.41 2.24
C ALA A 399 -15.85 13.26 2.21
N GLN A 400 -16.50 13.23 3.38
CA GLN A 400 -17.95 13.04 3.49
C GLN A 400 -18.74 14.12 2.76
N ASN A 401 -18.19 15.33 2.67
CA ASN A 401 -18.84 16.46 2.01
C ASN A 401 -18.85 16.37 0.49
N ARG A 402 -18.00 15.52 -0.12
CA ARG A 402 -17.80 15.50 -1.57
C ARG A 402 -18.01 14.14 -2.22
N LEU A 403 -17.54 13.04 -1.60
CA LEU A 403 -17.45 11.74 -2.28
C LEU A 403 -18.76 11.25 -2.89
N SER A 404 -19.87 11.29 -2.15
CA SER A 404 -21.18 10.87 -2.68
C SER A 404 -21.67 11.78 -3.81
N GLN A 405 -21.49 13.10 -3.70
CA GLN A 405 -21.88 14.07 -4.75
C GLN A 405 -21.10 13.86 -6.04
N ASP A 406 -19.80 13.55 -5.90
CA ASP A 406 -18.88 13.30 -6.99
C ASP A 406 -18.93 11.83 -7.49
N ARG A 407 -19.91 11.04 -7.02
CA ARG A 407 -20.14 9.63 -7.39
C ARG A 407 -18.97 8.68 -7.09
N TRP A 408 -18.31 8.89 -5.95
CA TRP A 408 -17.26 8.02 -5.41
C TRP A 408 -16.11 7.75 -6.41
N PRO A 409 -15.43 8.81 -6.88
CA PRO A 409 -14.40 8.67 -7.89
C PRO A 409 -13.16 7.92 -7.36
N GLU A 410 -12.45 7.26 -8.25
CA GLU A 410 -11.17 6.60 -8.02
C GLU A 410 -10.10 7.57 -7.48
N TYR A 411 -9.97 8.75 -8.08
CA TYR A 411 -8.97 9.75 -7.67
C TYR A 411 -9.39 11.19 -8.05
N TYR A 412 -8.65 12.17 -7.52
CA TYR A 412 -8.80 13.59 -7.78
C TYR A 412 -7.48 14.21 -8.24
N ASP A 413 -7.58 15.19 -9.13
CA ASP A 413 -6.47 15.89 -9.76
C ASP A 413 -6.33 17.34 -9.25
N SER A 414 -5.27 18.00 -9.69
CA SER A 414 -4.79 19.34 -9.32
C SER A 414 -4.00 19.38 -8.01
N LYS A 415 -3.22 20.46 -7.83
CA LYS A 415 -2.34 20.65 -6.67
C LYS A 415 -3.03 20.36 -5.34
N ASN A 416 -4.30 20.76 -5.20
CA ASN A 416 -5.09 20.63 -3.98
C ASN A 416 -6.36 19.77 -4.15
N ALA A 417 -6.46 18.90 -5.16
CA ALA A 417 -7.57 17.95 -5.33
C ALA A 417 -8.96 18.56 -5.59
N ARG A 418 -9.01 19.69 -6.30
CA ARG A 418 -10.29 20.33 -6.65
C ARG A 418 -11.02 19.65 -7.81
N LEU A 419 -10.30 19.01 -8.72
CA LEU A 419 -10.85 18.38 -9.91
C LEU A 419 -11.05 16.89 -9.67
N ILE A 420 -12.16 16.32 -10.11
CA ILE A 420 -12.29 14.86 -10.25
C ILE A 420 -11.21 14.40 -11.24
N GLY A 421 -10.61 13.24 -10.98
CA GLY A 421 -9.51 12.71 -11.77
C GLY A 421 -9.86 12.60 -13.25
N LYS A 422 -8.92 12.99 -14.12
CA LYS A 422 -9.15 13.12 -15.56
C LYS A 422 -9.72 11.86 -16.22
N GLU A 423 -9.25 10.70 -15.80
CA GLU A 423 -9.69 9.37 -16.26
C GLU A 423 -10.18 8.52 -15.08
N SER A 424 -10.69 9.16 -14.03
CA SER A 424 -11.18 8.48 -12.83
C SER A 424 -12.45 7.69 -13.13
N LYS A 425 -12.50 6.43 -12.70
CA LYS A 425 -13.76 5.67 -12.65
C LYS A 425 -14.68 6.22 -11.56
N ASN A 426 -15.99 6.19 -11.83
CA ASN A 426 -17.01 6.40 -10.79
C ASN A 426 -17.25 5.10 -10.01
N TYR A 427 -17.79 5.23 -8.79
CA TYR A 427 -18.12 4.11 -7.92
C TYR A 427 -16.95 3.13 -7.76
N GLN A 428 -15.75 3.68 -7.58
CA GLN A 428 -14.56 2.89 -7.31
C GLN A 428 -14.69 2.26 -5.93
N THR A 429 -14.59 0.93 -5.87
CA THR A 429 -14.92 0.15 -4.68
C THR A 429 -14.02 0.49 -3.50
N TRP A 430 -12.72 0.67 -3.70
CA TRP A 430 -11.80 1.00 -2.59
C TRP A 430 -11.99 2.41 -2.03
N THR A 431 -12.61 3.33 -2.78
CA THR A 431 -12.92 4.69 -2.34
C THR A 431 -14.08 4.61 -1.37
N ILE A 432 -15.09 3.81 -1.72
CA ILE A 432 -16.27 3.53 -0.89
C ILE A 432 -15.84 2.77 0.38
N ALA A 433 -15.08 1.69 0.22
CA ALA A 433 -14.64 0.86 1.33
C ALA A 433 -13.67 1.61 2.26
N GLY A 434 -12.72 2.38 1.72
CA GLY A 434 -11.82 3.23 2.49
C GLY A 434 -12.58 4.26 3.34
N PHE A 435 -13.64 4.86 2.81
CA PHE A 435 -14.52 5.75 3.56
C PHE A 435 -15.26 5.02 4.70
N LEU A 436 -15.81 3.83 4.44
CA LEU A 436 -16.49 3.01 5.45
C LEU A 436 -15.55 2.59 6.59
N VAL A 437 -14.34 2.12 6.26
CA VAL A 437 -13.32 1.74 7.23
C VAL A 437 -12.89 2.95 8.06
N ALA A 438 -12.65 4.11 7.43
CA ALA A 438 -12.29 5.32 8.14
C ALA A 438 -13.37 5.78 9.13
N ASN A 439 -14.64 5.71 8.73
CA ASN A 439 -15.76 5.99 9.63
C ASN A 439 -15.75 5.05 10.82
N ASP A 440 -15.67 3.75 10.58
CA ASP A 440 -15.74 2.75 11.65
C ASP A 440 -14.55 2.88 12.61
N LEU A 441 -13.33 3.10 12.12
CA LEU A 441 -12.17 3.32 12.97
C LEU A 441 -12.34 4.53 13.90
N LEU A 442 -12.99 5.60 13.45
CA LEU A 442 -13.31 6.77 14.28
C LEU A 442 -14.35 6.45 15.38
N GLU A 443 -15.35 5.62 15.06
CA GLU A 443 -16.42 5.24 16.00
C GLU A 443 -15.97 4.13 16.97
N ASN A 444 -15.12 3.21 16.52
CA ASN A 444 -14.60 2.09 17.30
C ASN A 444 -13.09 1.90 17.07
N PRO A 445 -12.23 2.63 17.81
CA PRO A 445 -10.78 2.53 17.68
C PRO A 445 -10.18 1.15 17.95
N THR A 446 -10.92 0.22 18.58
CA THR A 446 -10.42 -1.15 18.84
C THR A 446 -10.16 -1.94 17.55
N HIS A 447 -10.87 -1.62 16.47
CA HIS A 447 -10.67 -2.24 15.16
C HIS A 447 -9.34 -1.85 14.50
N LEU A 448 -8.62 -0.84 15.02
CA LEU A 448 -7.26 -0.54 14.60
C LEU A 448 -6.33 -1.77 14.69
N ALA A 449 -6.58 -2.66 15.66
CA ALA A 449 -5.79 -3.87 15.86
C ALA A 449 -5.78 -4.82 14.64
N LEU A 450 -6.76 -4.73 13.73
CA LEU A 450 -6.79 -5.52 12.50
C LEU A 450 -5.63 -5.15 11.55
N LEU A 451 -5.23 -3.88 11.57
CA LEU A 451 -4.19 -3.31 10.70
C LEU A 451 -2.87 -3.11 11.43
N SER A 452 -2.93 -2.70 12.70
CA SER A 452 -1.77 -2.23 13.43
C SER A 452 -0.97 -3.37 14.06
N PHE A 453 0.24 -3.01 14.44
CA PHE A 453 1.09 -3.81 15.28
C PHE A 453 1.51 -3.02 16.50
N ASP A 454 1.73 -3.71 17.62
CA ASP A 454 2.29 -3.08 18.81
C ASP A 454 3.74 -2.65 18.54
N GLU A 455 4.23 -1.68 19.31
CA GLU A 455 5.65 -1.32 19.34
C GLU A 455 6.47 -2.57 19.67
N SER A 456 7.55 -2.82 18.92
CA SER A 456 8.44 -3.93 19.25
C SER A 456 9.00 -3.68 20.65
N LEU A 457 8.82 -4.65 21.56
CA LEU A 457 9.47 -4.64 22.88
C LEU A 457 10.98 -4.61 22.65
N LYS A 458 11.57 -3.40 22.71
CA LYS A 458 13.01 -3.07 22.76
C LYS A 458 13.94 -4.04 22.02
N SER A 459 14.43 -3.63 20.84
CA SER A 459 15.77 -4.03 20.39
C SER A 459 16.79 -2.99 20.85
#